data_AF-A0A973GY69-F1
#
_entry.id   AF-A0A973GY69-F1
#
_cell.length_a   1.000
_cell.length_b   1.000
_cell.length_c   1.000
_cell.angle_alpha   90.00
_cell.angle_beta   90.00
_cell.angle_gamma   90.00
#
_symmetry.space_group_name_H-M   'P 1'
#
loop_
_entity.id
_entity.type
_entity.pdbx_description
1 polymer ?
#
loop_
_entity_poly.entity_id
_entity_poly.type
_entity_poly.pdbx_seq_one_letter_code
_entity_poly.pdbx_strand_id
1 'polypeptide(L)'
;LRGTGKPSGVASVSHPHVVAAPPRRPVLQRPRGRSVGADRPGYTAPNHSITEFVEDVLEDTKNRVIVTMYEQNLFRLFELLELAKKYKRKVFFYNEEQRELLRLAESLGYYKMPLDLELPKSKFNNNIDNLMIIVSGSGPQVFKLMHKIAMSEDDVISLSTSDTVIIASPIVPGTEREAGRMENELYKEDVNVVTLDRKKVVSMHASIEDIKMLVYLLKPKYFIPIHGEYRHLVNNATIALDMGYYADKIVVLDNGQMATFKDGKLNNTANILKLEEILIDGNAHLDSSGLILKDRELLSTDGVIVIGVVLNFNTKEVIGGPDVQSRGVIYLKDADYIVKEVGNIMENTINSMVEANRYDNMGARNEAKEKMTKYILKETGKRTMILPVIVEINLSE
;
A
#
# COMPACT_ATOMS: atom_id res chain seq x y z
N LEU A 1 9.31 -16.78 -66.96
CA LEU A 1 10.35 -15.81 -66.55
C LEU A 1 11.16 -16.44 -65.41
N ARG A 2 12.45 -16.64 -65.67
CA ARG A 2 13.45 -17.22 -64.76
C ARG A 2 13.69 -16.32 -63.54
N GLY A 3 14.20 -16.91 -62.45
CA GLY A 3 15.00 -16.23 -61.43
C GLY A 3 14.61 -16.63 -60.00
N THR A 4 15.03 -17.77 -59.44
CA THR A 4 16.31 -18.03 -58.73
C THR A 4 16.68 -17.02 -57.65
N GLY A 5 16.69 -17.47 -56.38
CA GLY A 5 17.31 -16.76 -55.26
C GLY A 5 16.92 -17.31 -53.87
N LYS A 6 17.59 -18.39 -53.45
CA LYS A 6 17.68 -18.85 -52.04
C LYS A 6 19.06 -18.38 -51.50
N PRO A 7 19.43 -18.56 -50.22
CA PRO A 7 19.07 -17.78 -49.02
C PRO A 7 20.32 -17.15 -48.34
N SER A 8 20.19 -16.04 -47.63
CA SER A 8 21.23 -15.54 -46.68
C SER A 8 20.59 -14.50 -45.75
N GLY A 9 20.82 -14.44 -44.43
CA GLY A 9 21.66 -15.24 -43.57
C GLY A 9 21.06 -15.27 -42.16
N VAL A 10 21.39 -16.34 -41.45
CA VAL A 10 21.19 -16.52 -40.03
C VAL A 10 22.06 -15.49 -39.31
N ALA A 11 21.44 -14.50 -38.66
CA ALA A 11 22.13 -13.70 -37.66
C ALA A 11 21.98 -14.41 -36.32
N SER A 12 22.99 -15.23 -36.02
CA SER A 12 23.26 -15.78 -34.69
C SER A 12 23.35 -14.64 -33.68
N VAL A 13 22.42 -14.56 -32.73
CA VAL A 13 22.58 -13.74 -31.53
C VAL A 13 23.54 -14.49 -30.61
N SER A 14 24.83 -14.28 -30.86
CA SER A 14 25.89 -14.71 -29.97
C SER A 14 25.81 -13.89 -28.68
N HIS A 15 25.82 -14.58 -27.55
CA HIS A 15 26.08 -13.97 -26.25
C HIS A 15 27.43 -13.26 -26.28
N PRO A 16 27.53 -12.12 -25.58
CA PRO A 16 28.73 -11.89 -24.80
C PRO A 16 28.33 -11.75 -23.33
N HIS A 17 28.69 -12.78 -22.56
CA HIS A 17 28.99 -12.62 -21.14
C HIS A 17 30.03 -11.50 -21.02
N VAL A 18 29.60 -10.34 -20.55
CA VAL A 18 30.50 -9.32 -20.01
C VAL A 18 30.03 -9.05 -18.59
N VAL A 19 30.45 -9.92 -17.68
CA VAL A 19 30.64 -9.52 -16.28
C VAL A 19 31.77 -8.50 -16.33
N ALA A 20 31.42 -7.24 -16.51
CA ALA A 20 32.37 -6.15 -16.47
C ALA A 20 32.95 -6.11 -15.06
N ALA A 21 34.24 -6.43 -14.93
CA ALA A 21 35.01 -6.10 -13.75
C ALA A 21 34.78 -4.60 -13.42
N PRO A 22 34.59 -4.23 -12.14
CA PRO A 22 34.37 -2.84 -11.78
C PRO A 22 35.59 -2.02 -12.27
N PRO A 23 35.39 -0.93 -13.02
CA PRO A 23 36.50 -0.23 -13.66
C PRO A 23 37.39 0.44 -12.60
N ARG A 24 38.71 0.25 -12.73
CA ARG A 24 39.78 0.92 -11.94
C ARG A 24 39.96 2.42 -12.25
N ARG A 25 38.93 3.10 -12.78
CA ARG A 25 38.93 4.57 -12.97
C ARG A 25 37.98 5.17 -11.93
N PRO A 26 38.23 6.38 -11.40
CA PRO A 26 37.30 7.03 -10.47
C PRO A 26 35.98 7.21 -11.19
N VAL A 27 35.03 6.31 -10.90
CA VAL A 27 33.79 6.24 -11.63
C VAL A 27 32.97 7.46 -11.22
N LEU A 28 32.65 8.32 -12.18
CA LEU A 28 31.62 9.35 -11.99
C LEU A 28 30.21 8.72 -12.03
N GLN A 29 30.09 7.47 -11.57
CA GLN A 29 28.86 6.72 -11.43
C GLN A 29 28.52 6.81 -9.95
N ARG A 30 27.64 7.76 -9.66
CA ARG A 30 27.25 8.16 -8.31
C ARG A 30 26.49 7.00 -7.67
N PRO A 31 27.04 6.29 -6.67
CA PRO A 31 26.28 5.26 -6.00
C PRO A 31 25.13 5.92 -5.26
N ARG A 32 23.93 5.61 -5.73
CA ARG A 32 22.69 5.93 -5.07
C ARG A 32 22.43 4.78 -4.08
N GLY A 33 22.65 5.01 -2.79
CA GLY A 33 22.44 4.00 -1.75
C GLY A 33 20.98 3.96 -1.34
N ARG A 34 20.31 2.79 -1.47
CA ARG A 34 18.94 2.61 -0.95
C ARG A 34 18.98 2.67 0.58
N SER A 35 18.07 3.44 1.17
CA SER A 35 18.18 3.82 2.58
C SER A 35 17.25 3.06 3.53
N VAL A 36 16.26 2.32 3.00
CA VAL A 36 15.22 1.63 3.80
C VAL A 36 15.78 0.75 4.93
N GLY A 37 16.95 0.12 4.76
CA GLY A 37 17.59 -0.70 5.79
C GLY A 37 18.72 -0.01 6.56
N ALA A 38 18.88 1.31 6.43
CA ALA A 38 19.99 2.06 7.02
C ALA A 38 19.91 2.20 8.55
N ASP A 39 18.79 1.81 9.18
CA ASP A 39 18.63 1.71 10.63
C ASP A 39 18.89 0.28 11.17
N ARG A 40 19.17 -0.69 10.29
CA ARG A 40 19.32 -2.10 10.67
C ARG A 40 20.79 -2.49 10.86
N PRO A 41 21.21 -2.93 12.06
CA PRO A 41 22.57 -3.38 12.29
C PRO A 41 22.87 -4.71 11.58
N GLY A 42 24.14 -4.97 11.31
CA GLY A 42 24.61 -6.21 10.70
C GLY A 42 24.41 -6.28 9.18
N TYR A 43 24.25 -7.51 8.70
CA TYR A 43 24.14 -7.84 7.27
C TYR A 43 22.73 -8.31 6.93
N THR A 44 22.27 -7.99 5.72
CA THR A 44 21.04 -8.55 5.16
C THR A 44 21.28 -9.94 4.59
N ALA A 45 22.40 -10.18 3.90
CA ALA A 45 22.79 -11.53 3.49
C ALA A 45 23.80 -12.12 4.48
N PRO A 46 23.60 -13.36 5.00
CA PRO A 46 22.54 -14.33 4.67
C PRO A 46 21.24 -14.21 5.49
N ASN A 47 21.14 -13.27 6.44
CA ASN A 47 20.03 -13.15 7.41
C ASN A 47 18.62 -12.94 6.83
N HIS A 48 18.49 -12.68 5.52
CA HIS A 48 17.20 -12.58 4.82
C HIS A 48 16.63 -13.95 4.46
N SER A 49 17.46 -15.00 4.48
CA SER A 49 17.08 -16.37 4.18
C SER A 49 16.12 -16.90 5.24
N ILE A 50 15.12 -17.64 4.78
CA ILE A 50 14.15 -18.31 5.66
C ILE A 50 14.36 -19.82 5.74
N THR A 51 15.38 -20.33 5.04
CA THR A 51 15.55 -21.77 4.80
C THR A 51 15.60 -22.55 6.11
N GLU A 52 16.45 -22.17 7.06
CA GLU A 52 16.61 -22.86 8.34
C GLU A 52 15.29 -22.93 9.13
N PHE A 53 14.56 -21.81 9.20
CA PHE A 53 13.29 -21.75 9.96
C PHE A 53 12.19 -22.60 9.35
N VAL A 54 12.09 -22.62 8.02
CA VAL A 54 11.07 -23.42 7.33
C VAL A 54 11.47 -24.88 7.34
N GLU A 55 12.77 -25.18 7.22
CA GLU A 55 13.33 -26.53 7.26
C GLU A 55 12.98 -27.25 8.57
N ASP A 56 13.20 -26.62 9.72
CA ASP A 56 12.83 -27.17 11.04
C ASP A 56 11.34 -27.59 11.07
N VAL A 57 10.45 -26.72 10.55
CA VAL A 57 9.01 -27.00 10.50
C VAL A 57 8.67 -28.15 9.54
N LEU A 58 9.36 -28.24 8.40
CA LEU A 58 9.13 -29.29 7.42
C LEU A 58 9.65 -30.66 7.87
N GLU A 59 10.66 -30.70 8.74
CA GLU A 59 11.16 -31.92 9.37
C GLU A 59 10.17 -32.51 10.39
N ASP A 60 9.57 -31.65 11.21
CA ASP A 60 8.66 -32.06 12.28
C ASP A 60 7.26 -32.42 11.78
N THR A 61 6.85 -31.87 10.64
CA THR A 61 5.49 -32.03 10.11
C THR A 61 5.45 -33.08 8.99
N LYS A 62 4.37 -33.84 8.91
CA LYS A 62 4.04 -34.69 7.73
C LYS A 62 2.78 -34.23 7.00
N ASN A 63 2.00 -33.38 7.67
CA ASN A 63 0.75 -32.85 7.17
C ASN A 63 1.01 -31.70 6.18
N ARG A 64 -0.06 -31.05 5.73
CA ARG A 64 0.00 -29.87 4.87
C ARG A 64 0.59 -28.66 5.62
N VAL A 65 1.39 -27.89 4.88
CA VAL A 65 2.03 -26.67 5.36
C VAL A 65 1.60 -25.53 4.47
N ILE A 66 0.94 -24.53 5.04
CA ILE A 66 0.53 -23.30 4.35
C ILE A 66 1.56 -22.23 4.64
N VAL A 67 2.18 -21.69 3.60
CA VAL A 67 3.19 -20.63 3.72
C VAL A 67 2.64 -19.35 3.12
N THR A 68 2.57 -18.29 3.93
CA THR A 68 2.17 -16.96 3.45
C THR A 68 3.40 -16.12 3.10
N MET A 69 3.42 -15.52 1.91
CA MET A 69 4.54 -14.68 1.47
C MET A 69 4.08 -13.49 0.61
N TYR A 70 4.96 -12.50 0.48
CA TYR A 70 4.74 -11.43 -0.49
C TYR A 70 5.06 -11.89 -1.91
N GLU A 71 4.17 -11.55 -2.84
CA GLU A 71 4.23 -12.01 -4.23
C GLU A 71 5.53 -11.63 -4.94
N GLN A 72 6.02 -10.41 -4.68
CA GLN A 72 7.24 -9.88 -5.27
C GLN A 72 8.53 -10.56 -4.81
N ASN A 73 8.47 -11.45 -3.81
CA ASN A 73 9.65 -12.06 -3.22
C ASN A 73 10.00 -13.40 -3.88
N LEU A 74 10.51 -13.34 -5.11
CA LEU A 74 10.92 -14.53 -5.86
C LEU A 74 12.03 -15.34 -5.20
N PHE A 75 12.93 -14.69 -4.45
CA PHE A 75 14.01 -15.39 -3.77
C PHE A 75 13.46 -16.33 -2.69
N ARG A 76 12.51 -15.86 -1.87
CA ARG A 76 11.82 -16.74 -0.90
C ARG A 76 11.04 -17.84 -1.59
N LEU A 77 10.40 -17.55 -2.73
CA LEU A 77 9.74 -18.60 -3.50
C LEU A 77 10.75 -19.69 -3.88
N PHE A 78 11.92 -19.34 -4.40
CA PHE A 78 12.94 -20.33 -4.75
C PHE A 78 13.43 -21.13 -3.55
N GLU A 79 13.64 -20.50 -2.39
CA GLU A 79 13.99 -21.19 -1.14
C GLU A 79 12.91 -22.22 -0.76
N LEU A 80 11.63 -21.82 -0.80
CA LEU A 80 10.51 -22.71 -0.51
C LEU A 80 10.39 -23.87 -1.50
N LEU A 81 10.63 -23.62 -2.79
CA LEU A 81 10.58 -24.66 -3.81
C LEU A 81 11.71 -25.68 -3.66
N GLU A 82 12.94 -25.25 -3.34
CA GLU A 82 14.03 -26.17 -3.06
C GLU A 82 13.79 -26.98 -1.77
N LEU A 83 13.23 -26.36 -0.74
CA LEU A 83 12.80 -27.07 0.47
C LEU A 83 11.70 -28.09 0.18
N ALA A 84 10.66 -27.70 -0.57
CA ALA A 84 9.59 -28.62 -0.96
C ALA A 84 10.14 -29.83 -1.72
N LYS A 85 11.09 -29.60 -2.64
CA LYS A 85 11.80 -30.65 -3.36
C LYS A 85 12.62 -31.55 -2.43
N LYS A 86 13.38 -30.98 -1.48
CA LYS A 86 14.19 -31.73 -0.50
C LYS A 86 13.32 -32.67 0.33
N TYR A 87 12.19 -32.17 0.83
CA TYR A 87 11.23 -32.94 1.65
C TYR A 87 10.19 -33.72 0.82
N LYS A 88 10.35 -33.78 -0.51
CA LYS A 88 9.45 -34.47 -1.45
C LYS A 88 7.97 -34.08 -1.30
N ARG A 89 7.74 -32.82 -0.95
CA ARG A 89 6.42 -32.19 -0.84
C ARG A 89 6.01 -31.64 -2.19
N LYS A 90 4.76 -31.89 -2.59
CA LYS A 90 4.18 -31.20 -3.74
C LYS A 90 3.91 -29.75 -3.36
N VAL A 91 3.90 -28.86 -4.34
CA VAL A 91 3.63 -27.43 -4.16
C VAL A 91 2.34 -27.07 -4.86
N PHE A 92 1.43 -26.44 -4.14
CA PHE A 92 0.20 -25.87 -4.67
C PHE A 92 0.26 -24.34 -4.57
N PHE A 93 0.11 -23.66 -5.70
CA PHE A 93 -0.02 -22.21 -5.74
C PHE A 93 -1.48 -21.82 -5.61
N TYR A 94 -1.81 -21.09 -4.55
CA TYR A 94 -3.17 -20.58 -4.38
C TYR A 94 -3.50 -19.50 -5.43
N ASN A 95 -2.63 -18.49 -5.56
CA ASN A 95 -2.75 -17.39 -6.52
C ASN A 95 -2.15 -17.76 -7.89
N GLU A 96 -2.82 -17.41 -8.98
CA GLU A 96 -2.27 -17.62 -10.35
C GLU A 96 -1.11 -16.66 -10.63
N GLU A 97 -1.16 -15.45 -10.09
CA GLU A 97 -0.19 -14.38 -10.35
C GLU A 97 1.23 -14.81 -9.93
N GLN A 98 1.35 -15.49 -8.78
CA GLN A 98 2.61 -16.08 -8.34
C GLN A 98 3.13 -17.14 -9.31
N ARG A 99 2.22 -17.94 -9.89
CA ARG A 99 2.57 -18.96 -10.87
C ARG A 99 3.01 -18.34 -12.19
N GLU A 100 2.34 -17.28 -12.64
CA GLU A 100 2.72 -16.51 -13.83
C GLU A 100 4.11 -15.88 -13.66
N LEU A 101 4.37 -15.28 -12.50
CA LEU A 101 5.68 -14.72 -12.18
C LEU A 101 6.78 -15.79 -12.19
N LEU A 102 6.49 -17.00 -11.69
CA LEU A 102 7.40 -18.13 -11.78
C LEU A 102 7.63 -18.57 -13.23
N ARG A 103 6.59 -18.66 -14.07
CA ARG A 103 6.72 -18.99 -15.51
C ARG A 103 7.60 -17.98 -16.23
N LEU A 104 7.46 -16.70 -15.92
CA LEU A 104 8.33 -15.66 -16.45
C LEU A 104 9.78 -15.87 -16.01
N ALA A 105 10.01 -16.15 -14.73
CA ALA A 105 11.35 -16.45 -14.21
C ALA A 105 11.97 -17.69 -14.88
N GLU A 106 11.16 -18.71 -15.17
CA GLU A 106 11.56 -19.90 -15.93
C GLU A 106 11.95 -19.57 -17.38
N SER A 107 11.15 -18.74 -18.07
CA SER A 107 11.43 -18.30 -19.44
C SER A 107 12.72 -17.49 -19.56
N LEU A 108 13.08 -16.77 -18.49
CA LEU A 108 14.31 -15.99 -18.39
C LEU A 108 15.50 -16.83 -17.90
N GLY A 109 15.29 -18.10 -17.52
CA GLY A 109 16.34 -19.01 -17.06
C GLY A 109 16.81 -18.80 -15.62
N TYR A 110 16.06 -18.07 -14.78
CA TYR A 110 16.42 -17.84 -13.37
C TYR A 110 16.16 -19.05 -12.47
N TYR A 111 15.12 -19.83 -12.78
CA TYR A 111 14.75 -21.02 -12.04
C TYR A 111 14.16 -22.05 -13.00
N LYS A 112 14.21 -23.34 -12.64
CA LYS A 112 13.57 -24.40 -13.41
C LYS A 112 12.83 -25.32 -12.46
N MET A 113 11.51 -25.20 -12.43
CA MET A 113 10.69 -26.04 -11.56
C MET A 113 10.71 -27.49 -12.09
N PRO A 114 10.92 -28.49 -11.21
CA PRO A 114 10.74 -29.88 -11.60
C PRO A 114 9.29 -30.12 -12.03
N LEU A 115 9.08 -30.85 -13.13
CA LEU A 115 7.75 -31.12 -13.70
C LEU A 115 6.78 -31.75 -12.69
N ASP A 116 7.32 -32.57 -11.79
CA ASP A 116 6.53 -33.27 -10.78
C ASP A 116 6.43 -32.49 -9.46
N LEU A 117 6.97 -31.28 -9.32
CA LEU A 117 6.89 -30.57 -8.04
C LEU A 117 5.52 -29.89 -7.84
N GLU A 118 4.93 -29.36 -8.91
CA GLU A 118 3.67 -28.63 -8.86
C GLU A 118 2.47 -29.60 -8.81
N LEU A 119 1.51 -29.31 -7.92
CA LEU A 119 0.19 -29.93 -7.92
C LEU A 119 -0.76 -29.05 -8.75
N PRO A 120 -1.32 -29.56 -9.87
CA PRO A 120 -2.28 -28.80 -10.66
C PRO A 120 -3.57 -28.52 -9.88
N LYS A 121 -4.18 -27.35 -10.10
CA LYS A 121 -5.45 -26.96 -9.46
C LYS A 121 -6.58 -27.99 -9.61
N SER A 122 -6.67 -28.65 -10.77
CA SER A 122 -7.67 -29.69 -11.01
C SER A 122 -7.53 -30.94 -10.13
N LYS A 123 -6.35 -31.16 -9.53
CA LYS A 123 -6.06 -32.30 -8.64
C LYS A 123 -6.02 -31.90 -7.17
N PHE A 124 -6.19 -30.61 -6.85
CA PHE A 124 -6.15 -30.13 -5.49
C PHE A 124 -7.39 -30.59 -4.71
N ASN A 125 -7.16 -31.06 -3.49
CA ASN A 125 -8.20 -31.27 -2.49
C ASN A 125 -7.62 -31.01 -1.09
N ASN A 126 -8.47 -30.68 -0.12
CA ASN A 126 -8.04 -30.32 1.22
C ASN A 126 -7.47 -31.49 2.05
N ASN A 127 -7.64 -32.74 1.61
CA ASN A 127 -7.21 -33.97 2.28
C ASN A 127 -5.84 -34.49 1.80
N ILE A 128 -5.11 -33.73 0.96
CA ILE A 128 -3.78 -34.14 0.49
C ILE A 128 -2.74 -33.89 1.58
N ASP A 129 -2.22 -34.97 2.15
CA ASP A 129 -1.07 -34.93 3.04
C ASP A 129 0.23 -34.59 2.29
N ASN A 130 1.25 -34.14 3.02
CA ASN A 130 2.57 -33.80 2.47
C ASN A 130 2.53 -32.76 1.32
N LEU A 131 1.66 -31.76 1.46
CA LEU A 131 1.50 -30.64 0.53
C LEU A 131 2.05 -29.34 1.11
N MET A 132 2.76 -28.56 0.32
CA MET A 132 3.08 -27.17 0.62
C MET A 132 2.15 -26.26 -0.19
N ILE A 133 1.38 -25.43 0.50
CA ILE A 133 0.47 -24.46 -0.12
C ILE A 133 1.11 -23.08 -0.01
N ILE A 134 1.35 -22.42 -1.14
CA ILE A 134 1.89 -21.06 -1.18
C ILE A 134 0.73 -20.09 -1.37
N VAL A 135 0.48 -19.29 -0.35
CA VAL A 135 -0.49 -18.18 -0.36
C VAL A 135 0.30 -16.89 -0.49
N SER A 136 0.06 -16.16 -1.57
CA SER A 136 0.80 -14.95 -1.90
C SER A 136 -0.13 -13.75 -2.01
N GLY A 137 0.41 -12.55 -1.80
CA GLY A 137 -0.33 -11.33 -2.08
C GLY A 137 0.49 -10.07 -1.87
N SER A 138 -0.11 -8.94 -2.22
CA SER A 138 0.53 -7.63 -2.08
C SER A 138 0.14 -6.95 -0.75
N GLY A 139 1.14 -6.48 0.01
CA GLY A 139 0.93 -5.68 1.22
C GLY A 139 -0.13 -6.26 2.18
N PRO A 140 -1.22 -5.53 2.49
CA PRO A 140 -2.26 -6.03 3.40
C PRO A 140 -3.14 -7.14 2.81
N GLN A 141 -3.11 -7.37 1.49
CA GLN A 141 -4.00 -8.35 0.84
C GLN A 141 -3.66 -9.79 1.24
N VAL A 142 -2.38 -10.12 1.43
CA VAL A 142 -1.98 -11.48 1.87
C VAL A 142 -2.55 -11.80 3.25
N PHE A 143 -2.51 -10.84 4.17
CA PHE A 143 -3.07 -11.00 5.52
C PHE A 143 -4.61 -11.08 5.49
N LYS A 144 -5.26 -10.25 4.66
CA LYS A 144 -6.73 -10.31 4.48
C LYS A 144 -7.18 -11.64 3.86
N LEU A 145 -6.42 -12.15 2.90
CA LEU A 145 -6.70 -13.43 2.27
C LEU A 145 -6.56 -14.57 3.28
N MET A 146 -5.44 -14.62 4.01
CA MET A 146 -5.23 -15.65 5.03
C MET A 146 -6.25 -15.55 6.17
N HIS A 147 -6.69 -14.33 6.54
CA HIS A 147 -7.78 -14.12 7.49
C HIS A 147 -9.10 -14.74 7.00
N LYS A 148 -9.45 -14.59 5.71
CA LYS A 148 -10.63 -15.25 5.14
C LYS A 148 -10.53 -16.76 5.17
N ILE A 149 -9.35 -17.31 4.84
CA ILE A 149 -9.08 -18.75 4.93
C ILE A 149 -9.24 -19.22 6.38
N ALA A 150 -8.74 -18.46 7.36
CA ALA A 150 -8.90 -18.76 8.78
C ALA A 150 -10.37 -18.73 9.22
N MET A 151 -11.18 -17.80 8.72
CA MET A 151 -12.61 -17.74 9.02
C MET A 151 -13.46 -18.78 8.26
N SER A 152 -12.84 -19.70 7.51
CA SER A 152 -13.54 -20.64 6.62
C SER A 152 -14.46 -19.96 5.59
N GLU A 153 -14.11 -18.75 5.16
CA GLU A 153 -14.81 -17.98 4.11
C GLU A 153 -14.18 -18.16 2.71
N ASP A 154 -13.22 -19.08 2.57
CA ASP A 154 -12.55 -19.38 1.31
C ASP A 154 -13.12 -20.65 0.65
N ASP A 155 -13.42 -20.56 -0.64
CA ASP A 155 -14.04 -21.67 -1.39
C ASP A 155 -13.04 -22.79 -1.75
N VAL A 156 -11.73 -22.50 -1.69
CA VAL A 156 -10.69 -23.43 -2.16
C VAL A 156 -10.05 -24.15 -0.97
N ILE A 157 -9.60 -23.40 0.02
CA ILE A 157 -8.84 -23.90 1.16
C ILE A 157 -9.70 -23.86 2.42
N SER A 158 -9.84 -25.02 3.06
CA SER A 158 -10.30 -25.14 4.44
C SER A 158 -9.13 -25.59 5.31
N LEU A 159 -9.01 -25.00 6.51
CA LEU A 159 -7.98 -25.36 7.48
C LEU A 159 -8.42 -26.56 8.32
N SER A 160 -7.45 -27.39 8.70
CA SER A 160 -7.61 -28.49 9.64
C SER A 160 -6.63 -28.32 10.79
N THR A 161 -6.96 -28.84 11.98
CA THR A 161 -6.09 -28.78 13.18
C THR A 161 -4.74 -29.47 12.98
N SER A 162 -4.62 -30.33 11.97
CA SER A 162 -3.38 -30.96 11.53
C SER A 162 -2.42 -30.01 10.79
N ASP A 163 -2.91 -28.86 10.35
CA ASP A 163 -2.21 -27.96 9.45
C ASP A 163 -1.20 -27.12 10.19
N THR A 164 -0.11 -26.78 9.49
CA THR A 164 0.86 -25.79 9.97
C THR A 164 0.86 -24.58 9.06
N VAL A 165 0.69 -23.40 9.64
CA VAL A 165 0.69 -22.12 8.93
C VAL A 165 1.96 -21.36 9.25
N ILE A 166 2.82 -21.17 8.25
CA ILE A 166 4.04 -20.37 8.35
C ILE A 166 3.78 -18.97 7.82
N ILE A 167 3.91 -17.97 8.70
CA ILE A 167 3.80 -16.56 8.33
C ILE A 167 5.18 -16.06 7.91
N ALA A 168 5.48 -16.18 6.61
CA ALA A 168 6.75 -15.75 6.00
C ALA A 168 6.70 -14.37 5.33
N SER A 169 5.60 -13.63 5.56
CA SER A 169 5.43 -12.23 5.17
C SER A 169 5.84 -11.30 6.30
N PRO A 170 6.90 -10.48 6.15
CA PRO A 170 7.28 -9.53 7.18
C PRO A 170 6.21 -8.45 7.25
N ILE A 171 5.58 -8.29 8.40
CA ILE A 171 4.56 -7.25 8.56
C ILE A 171 5.25 -5.87 8.53
N VAL A 172 4.82 -5.04 7.58
CA VAL A 172 5.37 -3.71 7.27
C VAL A 172 4.49 -2.61 7.87
N PRO A 173 5.02 -1.37 8.05
CA PRO A 173 4.24 -0.25 8.55
C PRO A 173 2.92 -0.07 7.79
N GLY A 174 1.80 -0.03 8.54
CA GLY A 174 0.45 0.12 8.00
C GLY A 174 -0.30 -1.19 7.78
N THR A 175 0.32 -2.36 8.03
CA THR A 175 -0.33 -3.67 7.89
C THR A 175 -0.50 -4.43 9.21
N GLU A 176 -0.14 -3.80 10.33
CA GLU A 176 -0.13 -4.43 11.66
C GLU A 176 -1.51 -4.91 12.08
N ARG A 177 -2.56 -4.14 11.76
CA ARG A 177 -3.94 -4.45 12.15
C ARG A 177 -4.45 -5.69 11.44
N GLU A 178 -4.20 -5.79 10.14
CA GLU A 178 -4.58 -6.92 9.30
C GLU A 178 -3.83 -8.18 9.71
N ALA A 179 -2.52 -8.07 9.95
CA ALA A 179 -1.71 -9.20 10.40
C ALA A 179 -2.17 -9.70 11.78
N GLY A 180 -2.41 -8.81 12.73
CA GLY A 180 -2.90 -9.19 14.07
C GLY A 180 -4.30 -9.82 14.04
N ARG A 181 -5.20 -9.34 13.16
CA ARG A 181 -6.51 -10.00 12.96
C ARG A 181 -6.35 -11.41 12.41
N MET A 182 -5.54 -11.58 11.36
CA MET A 182 -5.26 -12.89 10.78
C MET A 182 -4.70 -13.85 11.82
N GLU A 183 -3.66 -13.44 12.57
CA GLU A 183 -3.07 -14.29 13.61
C GLU A 183 -4.11 -14.73 14.65
N ASN A 184 -4.95 -13.81 15.13
CA ASN A 184 -6.00 -14.14 16.10
C ASN A 184 -7.00 -15.19 15.58
N GLU A 185 -7.44 -15.10 14.32
CA GLU A 185 -8.35 -16.10 13.76
C GLU A 185 -7.63 -17.44 13.54
N LEU A 186 -6.36 -17.45 13.11
CA LEU A 186 -5.59 -18.68 12.99
C LEU A 186 -5.45 -19.42 14.33
N TYR A 187 -5.20 -18.70 15.42
CA TYR A 187 -5.14 -19.31 16.75
C TYR A 187 -6.49 -19.83 17.25
N LYS A 188 -7.62 -19.34 16.74
CA LYS A 188 -8.95 -19.88 17.09
C LYS A 188 -9.29 -21.17 16.36
N GLU A 189 -8.72 -21.39 15.17
CA GLU A 189 -8.91 -22.61 14.38
C GLU A 189 -8.03 -23.79 14.85
N ASP A 190 -7.31 -23.64 15.97
CA ASP A 190 -6.43 -24.66 16.56
C ASP A 190 -5.38 -25.23 15.56
N VAL A 191 -4.96 -24.42 14.58
CA VAL A 191 -3.84 -24.78 13.68
C VAL A 191 -2.49 -24.44 14.32
N ASN A 192 -1.43 -25.14 13.89
CA ASN A 192 -0.09 -24.81 14.35
C ASN A 192 0.43 -23.56 13.62
N VAL A 193 0.58 -22.43 14.33
CA VAL A 193 1.03 -21.16 13.74
C VAL A 193 2.51 -20.93 14.02
N VAL A 194 3.29 -20.74 12.97
CA VAL A 194 4.72 -20.39 13.04
C VAL A 194 4.93 -19.01 12.41
N THR A 195 5.11 -17.99 13.25
CA THR A 195 5.42 -16.63 12.78
C THR A 195 6.93 -16.43 12.69
N LEU A 196 7.43 -16.05 11.52
CA LEU A 196 8.83 -15.65 11.38
C LEU A 196 9.04 -14.30 12.06
N ASP A 197 9.85 -14.28 13.13
CA ASP A 197 10.17 -13.07 13.88
C ASP A 197 10.83 -12.02 12.95
N ARG A 198 10.32 -10.79 12.98
CA ARG A 198 10.88 -9.64 12.24
C ARG A 198 12.34 -9.38 12.59
N LYS A 199 12.79 -9.77 13.79
CA LYS A 199 14.19 -9.67 14.21
C LYS A 199 15.08 -10.73 13.58
N LYS A 200 14.51 -11.86 13.17
CA LYS A 200 15.23 -13.00 12.60
C LYS A 200 15.22 -12.98 11.08
N VAL A 201 14.09 -12.62 10.46
CA VAL A 201 13.96 -12.57 9.00
C VAL A 201 13.85 -11.12 8.55
N VAL A 202 14.94 -10.64 7.98
CA VAL A 202 15.06 -9.24 7.58
C VAL A 202 14.48 -9.00 6.18
N SER A 203 13.98 -7.79 5.91
CA SER A 203 13.59 -7.42 4.55
C SER A 203 14.81 -7.33 3.63
N MET A 204 14.63 -7.56 2.34
CA MET A 204 15.69 -7.60 1.31
C MET A 204 16.27 -6.22 0.93
N HIS A 205 16.29 -5.29 1.88
CA HIS A 205 17.00 -4.03 1.77
C HIS A 205 18.35 -4.14 2.48
N ALA A 206 19.39 -3.51 1.92
CA ALA A 206 20.74 -3.51 2.48
C ALA A 206 20.74 -2.97 3.92
N SER A 207 21.37 -3.72 4.83
CA SER A 207 21.60 -3.31 6.22
C SER A 207 22.87 -2.44 6.31
N ILE A 208 23.19 -1.95 7.51
CA ILE A 208 24.32 -1.04 7.73
C ILE A 208 25.63 -1.59 7.15
N GLU A 209 25.97 -2.86 7.39
CA GLU A 209 27.24 -3.41 6.92
C GLU A 209 27.26 -3.64 5.40
N ASP A 210 26.11 -3.93 4.77
CA ASP A 210 25.99 -4.02 3.32
C ASP A 210 26.18 -2.65 2.66
N ILE A 211 25.61 -1.60 3.26
CA ILE A 211 25.77 -0.21 2.81
C ILE A 211 27.23 0.20 2.95
N LYS A 212 27.87 -0.10 4.09
CA LYS A 212 29.30 0.18 4.29
C LYS A 212 30.16 -0.52 3.27
N MET A 213 29.90 -1.80 3.00
CA MET A 213 30.59 -2.56 1.96
C MET A 213 30.45 -1.89 0.58
N LEU A 214 29.24 -1.47 0.21
CA LEU A 214 28.99 -0.78 -1.05
C LEU A 214 29.79 0.53 -1.17
N VAL A 215 29.76 1.36 -0.12
CA VAL A 215 30.49 2.63 -0.07
C VAL A 215 32.00 2.37 -0.14
N TYR A 216 32.50 1.37 0.58
CA TYR A 216 33.92 1.00 0.61
C TYR A 216 34.42 0.51 -0.75
N LEU A 217 33.61 -0.29 -1.47
CA LEU A 217 33.97 -0.82 -2.79
C LEU A 217 33.98 0.27 -3.86
N LEU A 218 33.00 1.17 -3.82
CA LEU A 218 32.82 2.18 -4.87
C LEU A 218 33.64 3.45 -4.63
N LYS A 219 34.02 3.73 -3.38
CA LYS A 219 34.77 4.92 -2.96
C LYS A 219 34.25 6.20 -3.64
N PRO A 220 32.95 6.50 -3.52
CA PRO A 220 32.37 7.66 -4.18
C PRO A 220 33.08 8.96 -3.79
N LYS A 221 33.11 9.94 -4.69
CA LYS A 221 33.53 11.31 -4.36
C LYS A 221 32.45 12.08 -3.59
N TYR A 222 31.19 11.79 -3.89
CA TYR A 222 30.00 12.33 -3.23
C TYR A 222 29.02 11.20 -2.98
N PHE A 223 28.40 11.18 -1.80
CA PHE A 223 27.40 10.19 -1.43
C PHE A 223 26.01 10.83 -1.37
N ILE A 224 25.04 10.23 -2.04
CA ILE A 224 23.66 10.73 -2.09
C ILE A 224 22.74 9.58 -1.66
N PRO A 225 22.25 9.57 -0.41
CA PRO A 225 21.22 8.65 0.04
C PRO A 225 19.96 8.79 -0.80
N ILE A 226 19.34 7.67 -1.17
CA ILE A 226 18.06 7.65 -1.88
C ILE A 226 17.12 6.60 -1.29
N HIS A 227 15.85 6.63 -1.71
CA HIS A 227 14.86 5.58 -1.50
C HIS A 227 14.66 5.21 -0.02
N GLY A 228 13.74 5.92 0.63
CA GLY A 228 13.29 5.74 2.00
C GLY A 228 12.71 7.06 2.52
N GLU A 229 11.98 7.01 3.63
CA GLU A 229 11.59 8.22 4.37
C GLU A 229 12.81 9.04 4.79
N TYR A 230 12.62 10.33 5.10
CA TYR A 230 13.71 11.24 5.42
C TYR A 230 14.63 10.73 6.55
N ARG A 231 14.06 10.11 7.60
CA ARG A 231 14.84 9.47 8.68
C ARG A 231 15.82 8.41 8.17
N HIS A 232 15.43 7.64 7.16
CA HIS A 232 16.30 6.63 6.54
C HIS A 232 17.44 7.27 5.76
N LEU A 233 17.14 8.36 5.02
CA LEU A 233 18.15 9.11 4.26
C LEU A 233 19.22 9.67 5.21
N VAL A 234 18.78 10.22 6.35
CA VAL A 234 19.68 10.73 7.40
C VAL A 234 20.51 9.61 7.99
N ASN A 235 19.91 8.46 8.36
CA ASN A 235 20.68 7.33 8.88
C ASN A 235 21.74 6.83 7.89
N ASN A 236 21.39 6.76 6.60
CA ASN A 236 22.33 6.37 5.56
C ASN A 236 23.46 7.42 5.36
N ALA A 237 23.14 8.71 5.48
CA ALA A 237 24.15 9.77 5.52
C ALA A 237 25.10 9.61 6.73
N THR A 238 24.56 9.27 7.91
CA THR A 238 25.35 9.00 9.11
C THR A 238 26.31 7.83 8.91
N ILE A 239 25.87 6.74 8.25
CA ILE A 239 26.77 5.62 7.92
C ILE A 239 27.97 6.11 7.10
N ALA A 240 27.75 6.97 6.10
CA ALA A 240 28.85 7.52 5.31
C ALA A 240 29.78 8.44 6.13
N LEU A 241 29.22 9.27 7.03
CA LEU A 241 30.00 10.08 7.96
C LEU A 241 30.91 9.21 8.84
N ASP A 242 30.35 8.14 9.42
CA ASP A 242 31.08 7.21 10.28
C ASP A 242 32.20 6.46 9.53
N MET A 243 32.04 6.29 8.22
CA MET A 243 33.08 5.75 7.33
C MET A 243 34.17 6.75 6.95
N GLY A 244 34.12 7.99 7.46
CA GLY A 244 35.13 9.02 7.25
C GLY A 244 34.85 9.97 6.09
N TYR A 245 33.64 9.99 5.54
CA TYR A 245 33.24 11.04 4.60
C TYR A 245 33.01 12.36 5.34
N TYR A 246 33.44 13.46 4.73
CA TYR A 246 33.12 14.80 5.23
C TYR A 246 31.66 15.16 4.89
N ALA A 247 31.02 15.94 5.75
CA ALA A 247 29.61 16.34 5.59
C ALA A 247 29.37 17.08 4.25
N ASP A 248 30.34 17.85 3.76
CA ASP A 248 30.26 18.56 2.46
C ASP A 248 30.32 17.62 1.24
N LYS A 249 30.60 16.32 1.45
CA LYS A 249 30.57 15.26 0.43
C LYS A 249 29.30 14.42 0.48
N ILE A 250 28.41 14.65 1.43
CA ILE A 250 27.17 13.90 1.59
C ILE A 250 26.01 14.83 1.29
N VAL A 251 25.14 14.44 0.35
CA VAL A 251 24.02 15.27 -0.10
C VAL A 251 22.73 14.54 0.17
N VAL A 252 21.99 14.98 1.18
CA VAL A 252 20.63 14.51 1.46
C VAL A 252 19.66 15.44 0.72
N LEU A 253 18.83 14.86 -0.15
CA LEU A 253 17.87 15.60 -0.96
C LEU A 253 16.45 15.11 -0.67
N ASP A 254 15.53 16.05 -0.60
CA ASP A 254 14.10 15.78 -0.66
C ASP A 254 13.58 15.77 -2.11
N ASN A 255 12.38 15.25 -2.32
CA ASN A 255 11.72 15.25 -3.63
C ASN A 255 11.66 16.67 -4.20
N GLY A 256 12.21 16.84 -5.40
CA GLY A 256 12.26 18.13 -6.11
C GLY A 256 13.56 18.91 -5.88
N GLN A 257 14.32 18.63 -4.82
CA GLN A 257 15.63 19.26 -4.62
C GLN A 257 16.67 18.74 -5.63
N MET A 258 17.50 19.65 -6.14
CA MET A 258 18.48 19.32 -7.18
C MET A 258 19.92 19.51 -6.72
N ALA A 259 20.75 18.49 -6.87
CA ALA A 259 22.21 18.61 -6.76
C ALA A 259 22.86 18.77 -8.15
N THR A 260 23.35 19.99 -8.43
CA THR A 260 24.05 20.33 -9.67
C THR A 260 25.55 20.10 -9.51
N PHE A 261 26.17 19.45 -10.50
CA PHE A 261 27.61 19.21 -10.52
C PHE A 261 28.22 19.85 -11.77
N LYS A 262 29.35 20.54 -11.59
CA LYS A 262 30.16 21.13 -12.66
C LYS A 262 31.60 20.65 -12.51
N ASP A 263 32.19 20.14 -13.59
CA ASP A 263 33.56 19.60 -13.60
C ASP A 263 33.86 18.59 -12.48
N GLY A 264 32.86 17.74 -12.19
CA GLY A 264 32.94 16.72 -11.14
C GLY A 264 32.98 17.27 -9.70
N LYS A 265 32.62 18.54 -9.48
CA LYS A 265 32.44 19.16 -8.16
C LYS A 265 30.97 19.52 -7.94
N LEU A 266 30.50 19.38 -6.70
CA LEU A 266 29.19 19.86 -6.31
C LEU A 266 29.18 21.39 -6.45
N ASN A 267 28.25 21.91 -7.24
CA ASN A 267 28.16 23.33 -7.57
C ASN A 267 27.01 24.02 -6.83
N ASN A 268 25.83 23.40 -6.78
CA ASN A 268 24.64 24.00 -6.16
C ASN A 268 23.65 22.93 -5.71
N THR A 269 22.99 23.13 -4.57
CA THR A 269 21.86 22.34 -4.05
C THR A 269 20.60 23.16 -3.78
N ALA A 270 20.62 24.47 -4.02
CA ALA A 270 19.54 25.40 -3.69
C ALA A 270 18.37 25.38 -4.67
N ASN A 271 18.55 24.80 -5.86
CA ASN A 271 17.48 24.78 -6.85
C ASN A 271 16.45 23.69 -6.51
N ILE A 272 15.18 24.06 -6.57
CA ILE A 272 14.05 23.17 -6.30
C ILE A 272 13.17 23.13 -7.56
N LEU A 273 12.91 21.93 -8.06
CA LEU A 273 11.87 21.67 -9.05
C LEU A 273 10.53 21.63 -8.34
N LYS A 274 9.57 22.41 -8.84
CA LYS A 274 8.19 22.27 -8.42
C LYS A 274 7.67 20.93 -8.92
N LEU A 275 7.40 20.03 -7.99
CA LEU A 275 6.74 18.76 -8.25
C LEU A 275 5.27 18.88 -7.87
N GLU A 276 4.43 18.08 -8.53
CA GLU A 276 3.01 17.96 -8.23
C GLU A 276 2.74 16.49 -7.88
N GLU A 277 2.07 16.27 -6.77
CA GLU A 277 1.61 14.93 -6.39
C GLU A 277 0.35 14.61 -7.19
N ILE A 278 0.33 13.46 -7.86
CA ILE A 278 -0.84 13.03 -8.63
C ILE A 278 -1.52 11.89 -7.86
N LEU A 279 -2.77 12.11 -7.48
CA LEU A 279 -3.61 11.11 -6.86
C LEU A 279 -4.43 10.39 -7.95
N ILE A 280 -4.47 9.07 -7.88
CA ILE A 280 -5.21 8.24 -8.84
C ILE A 280 -6.37 7.57 -8.11
N ASP A 281 -7.60 7.79 -8.59
CA ASP A 281 -8.80 7.15 -8.06
C ASP A 281 -9.63 6.57 -9.20
N GLY A 282 -9.59 5.25 -9.33
CA GLY A 282 -10.14 4.54 -10.48
C GLY A 282 -9.52 5.02 -11.79
N ASN A 283 -10.36 5.48 -12.73
CA ASN A 283 -9.93 6.00 -14.02
C ASN A 283 -9.67 7.52 -14.01
N ALA A 284 -9.86 8.20 -12.88
CA ALA A 284 -9.72 9.64 -12.78
C ALA A 284 -8.38 10.02 -12.14
N HIS A 285 -7.73 11.02 -12.72
CA HIS A 285 -6.69 11.79 -12.05
C HIS A 285 -7.40 12.81 -11.14
N LEU A 286 -7.16 12.74 -9.84
CA LEU A 286 -7.69 13.72 -8.90
C LEU A 286 -6.72 14.90 -8.78
N ASP A 287 -7.27 16.10 -8.71
CA ASP A 287 -6.49 17.30 -8.44
C ASP A 287 -5.79 17.20 -7.08
N SER A 288 -4.52 17.58 -7.07
CA SER A 288 -3.60 17.54 -5.92
C SER A 288 -3.93 18.53 -4.80
N SER A 289 -5.03 19.28 -4.94
CA SER A 289 -5.48 20.29 -3.97
C SER A 289 -5.91 19.70 -2.61
N GLY A 290 -6.09 18.38 -2.52
CA GLY A 290 -6.44 17.67 -1.30
C GLY A 290 -7.86 17.94 -0.78
N LEU A 291 -8.63 18.81 -1.46
CA LEU A 291 -9.96 19.23 -1.01
C LEU A 291 -10.95 18.06 -1.01
N ILE A 292 -10.90 17.21 -2.05
CA ILE A 292 -11.72 16.00 -2.15
C ILE A 292 -11.37 15.00 -1.03
N LEU A 293 -10.08 14.87 -0.67
CA LEU A 293 -9.66 13.99 0.42
C LEU A 293 -10.15 14.51 1.77
N LYS A 294 -10.09 15.83 1.99
CA LYS A 294 -10.60 16.47 3.21
C LYS A 294 -12.11 16.30 3.35
N ASP A 295 -12.86 16.43 2.26
CA ASP A 295 -14.31 16.17 2.27
C ASP A 295 -14.59 14.70 2.61
N ARG A 296 -13.85 13.76 2.03
CA ARG A 296 -13.95 12.32 2.36
C ARG A 296 -13.64 12.04 3.82
N GLU A 297 -12.60 12.67 4.37
CA GLU A 297 -12.21 12.53 5.78
C GLU A 297 -13.35 12.97 6.69
N LEU A 298 -13.87 14.19 6.49
CA LEU A 298 -14.99 14.74 7.27
C LEU A 298 -16.25 13.87 7.16
N LEU A 299 -16.56 13.36 5.96
CA LEU A 299 -17.70 12.46 5.76
C LEU A 299 -17.52 11.13 6.50
N SER A 300 -16.29 10.62 6.60
CA SER A 300 -15.98 9.35 7.27
C SER A 300 -16.01 9.46 8.80
N THR A 301 -15.65 10.62 9.37
CA THR A 301 -15.57 10.84 10.82
C THR A 301 -16.86 11.40 11.40
N ASP A 302 -17.40 12.45 10.77
CA ASP A 302 -18.43 13.31 11.35
C ASP A 302 -19.78 13.25 10.62
N GLY A 303 -19.81 12.57 9.45
CA GLY A 303 -20.98 12.39 8.61
C GLY A 303 -21.49 13.67 7.94
N VAL A 304 -22.66 13.58 7.33
CA VAL A 304 -23.30 14.68 6.58
C VAL A 304 -24.79 14.81 6.89
N ILE A 305 -25.25 16.07 6.92
CA ILE A 305 -26.66 16.45 6.94
C ILE A 305 -26.95 17.29 5.69
N VAL A 306 -27.92 16.85 4.90
CA VAL A 306 -28.42 17.56 3.71
C VAL A 306 -29.82 18.05 3.99
N ILE A 307 -30.10 19.32 3.71
CA ILE A 307 -31.39 19.95 4.01
C ILE A 307 -31.90 20.65 2.78
N GLY A 308 -33.10 20.32 2.34
CA GLY A 308 -33.76 20.90 1.17
C GLY A 308 -34.99 21.71 1.58
N VAL A 309 -35.09 22.95 1.08
CA VAL A 309 -36.28 23.80 1.19
C VAL A 309 -36.64 24.35 -0.19
N VAL A 310 -37.93 24.44 -0.47
CA VAL A 310 -38.49 25.00 -1.69
C VAL A 310 -39.22 26.30 -1.35
N LEU A 311 -38.85 27.39 -2.01
CA LEU A 311 -39.44 28.71 -1.85
C LEU A 311 -40.20 29.16 -3.09
N ASN A 312 -41.27 29.93 -2.91
CA ASN A 312 -41.89 30.67 -4.00
C ASN A 312 -40.95 31.83 -4.42
N PHE A 313 -40.67 31.97 -5.71
CA PHE A 313 -39.77 33.00 -6.21
C PHE A 313 -40.27 34.42 -5.91
N ASN A 314 -41.59 34.65 -5.95
CA ASN A 314 -42.20 35.98 -5.80
C ASN A 314 -42.44 36.34 -4.34
N THR A 315 -43.06 35.44 -3.56
CA THR A 315 -43.41 35.72 -2.15
C THR A 315 -42.29 35.40 -1.19
N LYS A 316 -41.28 34.62 -1.62
CA LYS A 316 -40.21 34.04 -0.77
C LYS A 316 -40.72 33.17 0.37
N GLU A 317 -41.99 32.78 0.32
CA GLU A 317 -42.59 31.86 1.28
C GLU A 317 -42.11 30.44 1.02
N VAL A 318 -41.96 29.67 2.10
CA VAL A 318 -41.65 28.24 2.05
C VAL A 318 -42.88 27.49 1.56
N ILE A 319 -42.76 26.88 0.39
CA ILE A 319 -43.84 26.12 -0.27
C ILE A 319 -43.62 24.61 -0.23
N GLY A 320 -42.44 24.16 0.19
CA GLY A 320 -42.12 22.74 0.35
C GLY A 320 -40.83 22.51 1.14
N GLY A 321 -40.77 21.39 1.86
CA GLY A 321 -39.73 21.15 2.88
C GLY A 321 -40.05 21.85 4.20
N PRO A 322 -39.10 21.92 5.15
CA PRO A 322 -37.73 21.40 5.09
C PRO A 322 -37.66 19.86 5.11
N ASP A 323 -36.99 19.26 4.12
CA ASP A 323 -36.60 17.84 4.16
C ASP A 323 -35.15 17.71 4.62
N VAL A 324 -34.91 16.87 5.62
CA VAL A 324 -33.62 16.74 6.29
C VAL A 324 -33.16 15.28 6.22
N GLN A 325 -32.03 15.06 5.55
CA GLN A 325 -31.42 13.75 5.35
C GLN A 325 -30.07 13.68 6.08
N SER A 326 -29.86 12.64 6.88
CA SER A 326 -28.63 12.44 7.65
C SER A 326 -27.96 11.11 7.34
N ARG A 327 -26.63 11.12 7.21
CA ARG A 327 -25.79 9.93 6.98
C ARG A 327 -24.55 9.98 7.86
N GLY A 328 -24.36 8.98 8.72
CA GLY A 328 -23.15 8.85 9.57
C GLY A 328 -23.10 9.76 10.82
N VAL A 329 -24.10 10.63 11.01
CA VAL A 329 -24.09 11.62 12.10
C VAL A 329 -24.80 11.08 13.35
N ILE A 330 -26.04 10.64 13.16
CA ILE A 330 -26.97 10.21 14.21
C ILE A 330 -27.78 9.02 13.73
N TYR A 331 -28.13 8.10 14.63
CA TYR A 331 -29.06 7.02 14.31
C TYR A 331 -30.49 7.60 14.30
N LEU A 332 -31.15 7.59 13.13
CA LEU A 332 -32.40 8.32 12.90
C LEU A 332 -33.51 7.97 13.91
N LYS A 333 -33.53 6.76 14.48
CA LYS A 333 -34.55 6.34 15.46
C LYS A 333 -34.49 7.09 16.79
N ASP A 334 -33.33 7.67 17.14
CA ASP A 334 -33.11 8.31 18.45
C ASP A 334 -33.00 9.84 18.35
N ALA A 335 -33.18 10.42 17.15
CA ALA A 335 -32.79 11.79 16.87
C ALA A 335 -33.80 12.61 16.04
N ASP A 336 -35.08 12.24 16.05
CA ASP A 336 -36.16 13.01 15.40
C ASP A 336 -36.20 14.47 15.87
N TYR A 337 -35.87 14.73 17.14
CA TYR A 337 -35.82 16.08 17.69
C TYR A 337 -34.70 16.93 17.05
N ILE A 338 -33.55 16.33 16.74
CA ILE A 338 -32.44 17.00 16.06
C ILE A 338 -32.83 17.35 14.63
N VAL A 339 -33.42 16.38 13.92
CA VAL A 339 -33.88 16.55 12.53
C VAL A 339 -34.91 17.67 12.44
N LYS A 340 -35.90 17.68 13.34
CA LYS A 340 -36.92 18.74 13.41
C LYS A 340 -36.31 20.11 13.71
N GLU A 341 -35.43 20.19 14.70
CA GLU A 341 -34.82 21.47 15.07
C GLU A 341 -33.93 22.05 13.98
N VAL A 342 -33.19 21.18 13.27
CA VAL A 342 -32.42 21.56 12.08
C VAL A 342 -33.33 22.14 10.99
N GLY A 343 -34.49 21.52 10.75
CA GLY A 343 -35.52 22.06 9.84
C GLY A 343 -36.04 23.42 10.31
N ASN A 344 -36.38 23.56 11.58
CA ASN A 344 -36.84 24.81 12.18
C ASN A 344 -35.80 25.94 12.05
N ILE A 345 -34.51 25.64 12.28
CA ILE A 345 -33.43 26.62 12.13
C ILE A 345 -33.36 27.15 10.70
N MET A 346 -33.53 26.28 9.70
CA MET A 346 -33.53 26.66 8.29
C MET A 346 -34.72 27.58 7.97
N GLU A 347 -35.92 27.18 8.36
CA GLU A 347 -37.16 27.91 8.10
C GLU A 347 -37.18 29.28 8.79
N ASN A 348 -36.83 29.32 10.09
CA ASN A 348 -36.74 30.55 10.87
C ASN A 348 -35.67 31.50 10.31
N THR A 349 -34.54 30.98 9.83
CA THR A 349 -33.49 31.81 9.24
C THR A 349 -33.99 32.45 7.95
N ILE A 350 -34.66 31.71 7.08
CA ILE A 350 -35.27 32.25 5.85
C ILE A 350 -36.31 33.32 6.20
N ASN A 351 -37.29 33.00 7.05
CA ASN A 351 -38.37 33.91 7.42
C ASN A 351 -37.82 35.21 8.03
N SER A 352 -36.85 35.12 8.95
CA SER A 352 -36.21 36.30 9.54
C SER A 352 -35.46 37.18 8.54
N MET A 353 -34.88 36.57 7.48
CA MET A 353 -34.19 37.30 6.42
C MET A 353 -35.17 37.98 5.46
N VAL A 354 -36.30 37.33 5.18
CA VAL A 354 -37.38 37.88 4.34
C VAL A 354 -38.07 39.05 5.06
N GLU A 355 -38.45 38.89 6.33
CA GLU A 355 -39.07 39.95 7.14
C GLU A 355 -38.16 41.19 7.29
N ALA A 356 -36.86 40.99 7.45
CA ALA A 356 -35.87 42.06 7.50
C ALA A 356 -35.49 42.63 6.12
N ASN A 357 -36.16 42.18 5.04
CA ASN A 357 -35.94 42.57 3.66
C ASN A 357 -34.46 42.47 3.21
N ARG A 358 -33.75 41.47 3.74
CA ARG A 358 -32.31 41.21 3.54
C ARG A 358 -32.04 39.86 2.90
N TYR A 359 -33.07 39.18 2.41
CA TYR A 359 -32.96 37.83 1.90
C TYR A 359 -32.07 37.79 0.64
N ASP A 360 -31.02 36.99 0.72
CA ASP A 360 -30.21 36.51 -0.39
C ASP A 360 -30.05 35.00 -0.23
N ASN A 361 -30.18 34.25 -1.33
CA ASN A 361 -30.18 32.80 -1.30
C ASN A 361 -28.87 32.23 -0.73
N MET A 362 -27.73 32.80 -1.13
CA MET A 362 -26.42 32.37 -0.64
C MET A 362 -26.21 32.77 0.83
N GLY A 363 -26.62 34.00 1.19
CA GLY A 363 -26.62 34.49 2.57
C GLY A 363 -27.44 33.61 3.52
N ALA A 364 -28.66 33.25 3.12
CA ALA A 364 -29.55 32.39 3.91
C ALA A 364 -28.96 30.99 4.11
N ARG A 365 -28.39 30.39 3.06
CA ARG A 365 -27.69 29.11 3.16
C ARG A 365 -26.52 29.18 4.14
N ASN A 366 -25.70 30.22 4.08
CA ASN A 366 -24.54 30.37 4.96
C ASN A 366 -24.95 30.62 6.42
N GLU A 367 -25.90 31.52 6.66
CA GLU A 367 -26.37 31.83 8.02
C GLU A 367 -27.03 30.62 8.67
N ALA A 368 -27.87 29.89 7.92
CA ALA A 368 -28.48 28.67 8.41
C ALA A 368 -27.42 27.59 8.68
N LYS A 369 -26.44 27.41 7.78
CA LYS A 369 -25.31 26.49 7.98
C LYS A 369 -24.58 26.76 9.29
N GLU A 370 -24.25 28.01 9.58
CA GLU A 370 -23.54 28.36 10.83
C GLU A 370 -24.37 28.06 12.08
N LYS A 371 -25.65 28.43 12.08
CA LYS A 371 -26.57 28.15 13.20
C LYS A 371 -26.72 26.65 13.44
N MET A 372 -26.95 25.88 12.38
CA MET A 372 -27.08 24.42 12.46
C MET A 372 -25.78 23.76 12.90
N THR A 373 -24.61 24.24 12.43
CA THR A 373 -23.31 23.71 12.84
C THR A 373 -23.09 23.88 14.35
N LYS A 374 -23.44 25.04 14.91
CA LYS A 374 -23.36 25.30 16.35
C LYS A 374 -24.31 24.39 17.14
N TYR A 375 -25.53 24.21 16.66
CA TYR A 375 -26.52 23.34 17.29
C TYR A 375 -26.06 21.87 17.30
N ILE A 376 -25.68 21.33 16.14
CA ILE A 376 -25.22 19.94 16.02
C ILE A 376 -23.97 19.69 16.86
N LEU A 377 -23.01 20.63 16.87
CA LEU A 377 -21.82 20.50 17.71
C LEU A 377 -22.18 20.44 19.20
N LYS A 378 -23.16 21.22 19.65
CA LYS A 378 -23.62 21.23 21.03
C LYS A 378 -24.32 19.92 21.42
N GLU A 379 -25.20 19.41 20.56
CA GLU A 379 -25.99 18.22 20.86
C GLU A 379 -25.21 16.90 20.66
N THR A 380 -24.30 16.85 19.69
CA THR A 380 -23.62 15.60 19.28
C THR A 380 -22.12 15.59 19.53
N GLY A 381 -21.49 16.75 19.76
CA GLY A 381 -20.04 16.90 19.84
C GLY A 381 -19.31 16.77 18.50
N LYS A 382 -20.02 16.53 17.38
CA LYS A 382 -19.44 16.29 16.05
C LYS A 382 -19.37 17.56 15.21
N ARG A 383 -18.40 17.61 14.30
CA ARG A 383 -18.25 18.70 13.31
C ARG A 383 -18.78 18.25 11.94
N THR A 384 -20.07 17.96 11.91
CA THR A 384 -20.76 17.42 10.74
C THR A 384 -20.74 18.37 9.55
N MET A 385 -20.63 17.80 8.35
CA MET A 385 -20.80 18.54 7.10
C MET A 385 -22.29 18.87 6.89
N ILE A 386 -22.64 20.15 6.80
CA ILE A 386 -24.03 20.61 6.59
C ILE A 386 -24.16 21.25 5.21
N LEU A 387 -25.09 20.71 4.40
CA LEU A 387 -25.35 21.14 3.03
C LEU A 387 -26.80 21.63 2.90
N PRO A 388 -27.05 22.93 3.11
CA PRO A 388 -28.36 23.54 2.89
C PRO A 388 -28.58 23.82 1.40
N VAL A 389 -29.74 23.41 0.89
CA VAL A 389 -30.19 23.58 -0.49
C VAL A 389 -31.51 24.34 -0.46
N ILE A 390 -31.52 25.51 -1.10
CA ILE A 390 -32.73 26.32 -1.28
C ILE A 390 -33.07 26.34 -2.76
N VAL A 391 -34.22 25.79 -3.12
CA VAL A 391 -34.75 25.80 -4.50
C VAL A 391 -35.84 26.85 -4.59
N GLU A 392 -35.70 27.81 -5.50
CA GLU A 392 -36.74 28.82 -5.74
C GLU A 392 -37.52 28.46 -6.99
N ILE A 393 -38.84 28.34 -6.87
CA ILE A 393 -39.75 27.99 -7.96
C ILE A 393 -40.66 29.18 -8.24
N ASN A 394 -40.77 29.57 -9.50
CA ASN A 394 -41.79 30.50 -9.93
C ASN A 394 -43.05 29.71 -10.25
N LEU A 395 -43.97 29.67 -9.29
CA LEU A 395 -45.33 29.19 -9.54
C LEU A 395 -46.07 30.30 -10.27
N SER A 396 -45.96 30.31 -11.59
CA SER A 396 -46.95 30.98 -12.43
C SER A 396 -48.27 30.22 -12.28
N GLU A 397 -49.35 30.94 -11.92
CA GLU A 397 -50.72 30.41 -11.88
C GLU A 397 -51.11 29.67 -13.17
#